data_AF-A0AAN6XUE0-F1
#
_entry.id   AF-A0AAN6XUE0-F1
#
_cell.length_a   1.000
_cell.length_b   1.000
_cell.length_c   1.000
_cell.angle_alpha   90.00
_cell.angle_beta   90.00
_cell.angle_gamma   90.00
#
_symmetry.space_group_name_H-M   'P 1'
#
loop_
_entity.id
_entity.type
_entity.pdbx_description
1 polymer ?
#
loop_
_entity_poly.entity_id
_entity_poly.type
_entity_poly.pdbx_seq_one_letter_code
_entity_poly.pdbx_strand_id
1 'polypeptide(L)'
;KTKLFLPNYKYLNLSSSHSASAWDVLGRHGDVFIPSSHLDRYGLPRGLETTVEGYDSYPPSVFYQLHCLKSIRKHYSALQSNTPLVDPVENHVDHCFDYLRQAIMCSADMTLEKARVEPDGHRRKVDGWGTTHQCRNWGQVLKIVAERSPPQIPYS
;
A
#
# COMPACT_ATOMS: atom_id res chain seq x y z
N LYS A 1 18.07 -6.91 0.21
CA LYS A 1 18.81 -5.81 -0.49
C LYS A 1 18.62 -4.54 0.32
N THR A 2 19.69 -3.81 0.65
CA THR A 2 19.58 -2.50 1.33
C THR A 2 19.29 -1.42 0.29
N LYS A 3 18.46 -0.43 0.64
CA LYS A 3 18.12 0.70 -0.22
C LYS A 3 18.18 1.99 0.58
N LEU A 4 18.95 2.96 0.07
CA LEU A 4 18.90 4.35 0.55
C LEU A 4 17.68 5.03 -0.07
N PHE A 5 16.89 5.72 0.74
CA PHE A 5 15.77 6.53 0.25
C PHE A 5 16.29 7.92 -0.09
N LEU A 6 16.10 8.30 -1.35
CA LEU A 6 16.37 9.63 -1.86
C LEU A 6 15.09 10.17 -2.50
N PRO A 7 14.90 11.50 -2.58
CA PRO A 7 13.76 12.08 -3.26
C PRO A 7 13.65 11.53 -4.69
N ASN A 8 12.46 11.03 -5.04
CA ASN A 8 12.19 10.62 -6.40
C ASN A 8 11.22 11.62 -7.04
N TYR A 9 11.76 12.61 -7.74
CA TYR A 9 11.00 13.69 -8.37
C TYR A 9 9.92 13.24 -9.35
N LYS A 10 9.99 12.01 -9.87
CA LYS A 10 8.92 11.42 -10.67
C LYS A 10 7.61 11.26 -9.89
N TYR A 11 7.69 11.06 -8.57
CA TYR A 11 6.55 10.80 -7.69
C TYR A 11 6.18 11.99 -6.79
N LEU A 12 6.90 13.11 -6.89
CA LEU A 12 6.62 14.35 -6.17
C LEU A 12 5.69 15.27 -6.99
N ASN A 13 5.23 16.37 -6.40
CA ASN A 13 4.27 17.32 -6.97
C ASN A 13 2.88 16.69 -7.21
N LEU A 14 2.00 16.85 -6.21
CA LEU A 14 0.61 16.40 -6.24
C LEU A 14 -0.18 16.89 -7.46
N SER A 15 0.04 18.14 -7.87
CA SER A 15 -0.66 18.82 -8.96
C SER A 15 -0.13 18.47 -10.37
N SER A 16 1.02 17.80 -10.46
CA SER A 16 1.63 17.43 -11.73
C SER A 16 0.95 16.23 -12.39
N SER A 17 0.56 16.38 -13.66
CA SER A 17 0.02 15.29 -14.48
C SER A 17 1.05 14.18 -14.74
N HIS A 18 2.34 14.53 -14.79
CA HIS A 18 3.43 13.55 -14.90
C HIS A 18 3.51 12.67 -13.65
N SER A 19 3.43 13.30 -12.48
CA SER A 19 3.41 12.59 -11.18
C SER A 19 2.17 11.72 -11.07
N ALA A 20 0.99 12.25 -11.39
CA ALA A 20 -0.25 11.49 -11.40
C ALA A 20 -0.15 10.23 -12.29
N SER A 21 0.42 10.36 -13.49
CA SER A 21 0.64 9.24 -14.40
C SER A 21 1.63 8.20 -13.86
N ALA A 22 2.71 8.66 -13.20
CA ALA A 22 3.68 7.81 -12.53
C ALA A 22 3.07 7.03 -11.36
N TRP A 23 2.18 7.65 -10.60
CA TRP A 23 1.43 6.99 -9.53
C TRP A 23 0.41 6.00 -10.09
N ASP A 24 -0.23 6.32 -11.21
CA ASP A 24 -1.28 5.47 -11.78
C ASP A 24 -0.79 4.09 -12.18
N VAL A 25 0.47 3.96 -12.63
CA VAL A 25 1.06 2.65 -12.96
C VAL A 25 1.36 1.80 -11.73
N LEU A 26 1.41 2.38 -10.52
CA LEU A 26 1.60 1.62 -9.29
C LEU A 26 0.35 0.80 -8.98
N GLY A 27 0.55 -0.51 -8.82
CA GLY A 27 -0.51 -1.48 -8.52
C GLY A 27 -1.36 -1.95 -9.71
N ARG A 28 -1.02 -1.59 -10.97
CA ARG A 28 -1.79 -2.04 -12.16
C ARG A 28 -1.40 -3.42 -12.71
N HIS A 29 -0.27 -4.00 -12.31
CA HIS A 29 0.30 -5.21 -12.93
C HIS A 29 0.79 -6.25 -11.92
N GLY A 30 0.19 -6.30 -10.74
CA GLY A 30 0.75 -7.02 -9.61
C GLY A 30 0.19 -8.42 -9.36
N ASP A 31 -0.96 -8.73 -9.94
CA ASP A 31 -1.75 -9.89 -9.52
C ASP A 31 -1.07 -11.22 -9.87
N VAL A 32 -1.11 -12.15 -8.92
CA VAL A 32 -0.70 -13.54 -9.12
C VAL A 32 -1.92 -14.35 -9.54
N PHE A 33 -1.85 -14.94 -10.73
CA PHE A 33 -2.90 -15.79 -11.26
C PHE A 33 -2.58 -17.24 -10.91
N ILE A 34 -3.51 -17.92 -10.24
CA ILE A 34 -3.36 -19.31 -9.84
C ILE A 34 -4.52 -20.10 -10.47
N PRO A 35 -4.24 -21.24 -11.14
CA PRO A 35 -5.30 -22.12 -11.61
C PRO A 35 -6.24 -22.49 -10.46
N SER A 36 -7.54 -22.34 -10.66
CA SER A 36 -8.55 -22.65 -9.64
C SER A 36 -8.47 -24.11 -9.18
N SER A 37 -7.97 -25.00 -10.04
CA SER A 37 -7.72 -26.41 -9.72
C SER A 37 -6.54 -26.65 -8.77
N HIS A 38 -5.68 -25.66 -8.53
CA HIS A 38 -4.48 -25.79 -7.69
C HIS A 38 -4.61 -25.12 -6.33
N LEU A 39 -5.76 -24.50 -5.99
CA LEU A 39 -5.89 -23.72 -4.77
C LEU A 39 -5.68 -24.55 -3.50
N ASP A 40 -6.23 -25.76 -3.46
CA ASP A 40 -6.09 -26.68 -2.32
C ASP A 40 -4.63 -27.05 -2.06
N ARG A 41 -3.82 -27.20 -3.13
CA ARG A 41 -2.39 -27.49 -3.02
C ARG A 41 -1.63 -26.40 -2.25
N TYR A 42 -2.10 -25.15 -2.34
CA TYR A 42 -1.48 -24.00 -1.69
C TYR A 42 -2.24 -23.57 -0.42
N GLY A 43 -3.32 -24.26 -0.05
CA GLY A 43 -4.18 -23.88 1.08
C GLY A 43 -4.83 -22.51 0.91
N LEU A 44 -5.11 -22.10 -0.34
CA LEU A 44 -5.69 -20.79 -0.66
C LEU A 44 -7.21 -20.87 -0.81
N PRO A 45 -7.98 -19.93 -0.25
CA PRO A 45 -9.40 -19.78 -0.60
C PRO A 45 -9.54 -19.21 -2.01
N ARG A 46 -10.77 -19.12 -2.54
CA ARG A 46 -11.02 -18.43 -3.83
C ARG A 46 -10.50 -16.99 -3.81
N GLY A 47 -9.88 -16.59 -4.91
CA GLY A 47 -9.33 -15.25 -5.12
C GLY A 47 -10.34 -14.34 -5.82
N LEU A 48 -9.87 -13.23 -6.37
CA LEU A 48 -10.70 -12.36 -7.21
C LEU A 48 -11.12 -13.08 -8.50
N GLU A 49 -12.31 -12.74 -8.98
CA GLU A 49 -12.78 -13.14 -10.31
C GLU A 49 -11.91 -12.52 -11.38
N THR A 50 -11.64 -13.30 -12.44
CA THR A 50 -10.79 -12.87 -13.54
C THR A 50 -11.47 -13.13 -14.87
N THR A 51 -11.00 -12.45 -15.92
CA THR A 51 -11.41 -12.72 -17.29
C THR A 51 -10.71 -13.94 -17.90
N VAL A 52 -9.75 -14.54 -17.19
CA VAL A 52 -9.01 -15.72 -17.61
C VAL A 52 -9.70 -16.94 -17.02
N GLU A 53 -10.36 -17.73 -17.88
CA GLU A 53 -11.11 -18.90 -17.44
C GLU A 53 -10.22 -19.90 -16.69
N GLY A 54 -10.73 -20.42 -15.57
CA GLY A 54 -10.03 -21.40 -14.74
C GLY A 54 -8.91 -20.83 -13.86
N TYR A 55 -8.80 -19.50 -13.73
CA TYR A 55 -7.85 -18.85 -12.84
C TYR A 55 -8.53 -17.93 -11.83
N ASP A 56 -7.98 -17.92 -10.61
CA ASP A 56 -8.25 -16.92 -9.59
C ASP A 56 -7.06 -15.95 -9.51
N SER A 57 -7.36 -14.67 -9.27
CA SER A 57 -6.33 -13.62 -9.07
C SER A 57 -6.14 -13.31 -7.58
N TYR A 58 -4.89 -13.09 -7.17
CA TYR A 58 -4.53 -12.63 -5.84
C TYR A 58 -3.55 -11.46 -5.96
N PRO A 59 -3.93 -10.24 -5.54
CA PRO A 59 -2.96 -9.15 -5.47
C PRO A 59 -2.00 -9.40 -4.31
N PRO A 60 -0.68 -9.36 -4.53
CA PRO A 60 0.28 -9.30 -3.43
C PRO A 60 0.07 -8.03 -2.59
N SER A 61 0.25 -8.12 -1.28
CA SER A 61 0.02 -7.03 -0.33
C SER A 61 0.77 -5.76 -0.69
N VAL A 62 2.01 -5.84 -1.20
CA VAL A 62 2.76 -4.68 -1.69
C VAL A 62 2.02 -3.89 -2.76
N PHE A 63 1.35 -4.56 -3.70
CA PHE A 63 0.60 -3.89 -4.76
C PHE A 63 -0.74 -3.36 -4.26
N TYR A 64 -1.40 -4.07 -3.34
CA TYR A 64 -2.62 -3.59 -2.70
C TYR A 64 -2.36 -2.36 -1.82
N GLN A 65 -1.28 -2.35 -1.02
CA GLN A 65 -0.82 -1.19 -0.24
C GLN A 65 -0.51 0.02 -1.13
N LEU A 66 0.17 -0.18 -2.27
CA LEU A 66 0.41 0.88 -3.26
C LEU A 66 -0.90 1.39 -3.89
N HIS A 67 -1.85 0.50 -4.17
CA HIS A 67 -3.18 0.87 -4.65
C HIS A 67 -3.89 1.78 -3.63
N CYS A 68 -3.92 1.39 -2.35
CA CYS A 68 -4.51 2.19 -1.28
C CYS A 68 -3.83 3.56 -1.14
N LEU A 69 -2.49 3.59 -1.11
CA LEU A 69 -1.73 4.84 -0.99
C LEU A 69 -2.00 5.79 -2.16
N LYS A 70 -2.05 5.26 -3.39
CA LYS A 70 -2.45 6.02 -4.59
C LYS A 70 -3.86 6.58 -4.46
N SER A 71 -4.82 5.76 -4.03
CA SER A 71 -6.21 6.18 -3.85
C SER A 71 -6.31 7.33 -2.83
N ILE A 72 -5.60 7.24 -1.70
CA ILE A 72 -5.51 8.32 -0.71
C ILE A 72 -4.90 9.58 -1.33
N ARG A 73 -3.78 9.46 -2.05
CA ARG A 73 -3.13 10.58 -2.74
C ARG A 73 -4.07 11.29 -3.72
N LYS A 74 -4.87 10.55 -4.50
CA LYS A 74 -5.84 11.12 -5.44
C LYS A 74 -6.93 11.91 -4.73
N HIS A 75 -7.52 11.35 -3.67
CA HIS A 75 -8.55 12.05 -2.90
C HIS A 75 -7.99 13.29 -2.20
N TYR A 76 -6.77 13.19 -1.64
CA TYR A 76 -6.09 14.33 -1.04
C TYR A 76 -5.87 15.46 -2.06
N SER A 77 -5.33 15.14 -3.23
CA SER A 77 -5.13 16.12 -4.31
C SER A 77 -6.45 16.77 -4.77
N ALA A 78 -7.53 16.00 -4.88
CA ALA A 78 -8.85 16.51 -5.26
C ALA A 78 -9.49 17.42 -4.18
N LEU A 79 -9.19 17.19 -2.90
CA LEU A 79 -9.62 18.07 -1.81
C LEU A 79 -8.81 19.36 -1.78
N GLN A 80 -7.49 19.27 -2.01
CA GLN A 80 -6.60 20.44 -2.05
C GLN A 80 -6.88 21.39 -3.22
N SER A 81 -7.30 20.89 -4.39
CA SER A 81 -7.57 21.75 -5.55
C SER A 81 -8.63 22.84 -5.30
N ASN A 82 -9.39 22.74 -4.19
CA ASN A 82 -10.38 23.73 -3.76
C ASN A 82 -9.94 24.60 -2.57
N THR A 83 -8.68 24.52 -2.10
CA THR A 83 -8.21 25.28 -0.93
C THR A 83 -6.75 25.72 -1.11
N PRO A 84 -6.45 27.03 -1.17
CA PRO A 84 -5.08 27.52 -1.19
C PRO A 84 -4.39 27.18 0.12
N LEU A 85 -3.31 26.39 0.07
CA LEU A 85 -2.44 26.19 1.22
C LEU A 85 -1.28 27.19 1.14
N VAL A 86 -0.95 27.80 2.27
CA VAL A 86 0.30 28.55 2.42
C VAL A 86 1.44 27.53 2.43
N ASP A 87 2.47 27.76 1.63
CA ASP A 87 3.45 26.81 1.06
C ASP A 87 4.64 26.37 1.99
N PRO A 88 4.36 25.76 3.16
CA PRO A 88 5.27 24.74 3.70
C PRO A 88 4.66 23.33 3.76
N VAL A 89 3.33 23.22 3.68
CA VAL A 89 2.58 21.97 3.90
C VAL A 89 2.53 21.08 2.66
N GLU A 90 2.48 21.67 1.45
CA GLU A 90 2.41 20.90 0.20
C GLU A 90 3.68 20.07 -0.04
N ASN A 91 4.85 20.67 0.17
CA ASN A 91 6.14 19.96 0.09
C ASN A 91 6.29 18.89 1.18
N HIS A 92 5.62 19.04 2.33
CA HIS A 92 5.62 18.02 3.38
C HIS A 92 4.82 16.78 2.97
N VAL A 93 3.61 16.99 2.43
CA VAL A 93 2.72 15.87 2.07
C VAL A 93 3.21 15.14 0.82
N ASP A 94 3.76 15.86 -0.16
CA ASP A 94 4.38 15.27 -1.35
C ASP A 94 5.47 14.25 -1.00
N HIS A 95 6.43 14.65 -0.16
CA HIS A 95 7.50 13.74 0.22
C HIS A 95 7.01 12.60 1.11
N CYS A 96 5.97 12.81 1.92
CA CYS A 96 5.37 11.76 2.74
C CYS A 96 4.80 10.64 1.87
N PHE A 97 4.09 10.98 0.80
CA PHE A 97 3.60 9.99 -0.17
C PHE A 97 4.75 9.23 -0.83
N ASP A 98 5.80 9.92 -1.30
CA ASP A 98 6.96 9.23 -1.90
C ASP A 98 7.73 8.36 -0.88
N TYR A 99 7.91 8.84 0.35
CA TYR A 99 8.57 8.10 1.42
C TYR A 99 7.81 6.81 1.76
N LEU A 100 6.49 6.88 1.93
CA LEU A 100 5.66 5.70 2.17
C LEU A 100 5.67 4.73 0.99
N ARG A 101 5.61 5.24 -0.25
CA ARG A 101 5.77 4.42 -1.46
C ARG A 101 7.11 3.67 -1.45
N GLN A 102 8.20 4.35 -1.09
CA GLN A 102 9.51 3.73 -0.98
C GLN A 102 9.56 2.67 0.14
N ALA A 103 8.94 2.94 1.29
CA ALA A 103 8.85 2.00 2.42
C ALA A 103 8.05 0.73 2.07
N ILE A 104 6.91 0.88 1.41
CA ILE A 104 6.09 -0.24 0.91
C ILE A 104 6.90 -1.08 -0.08
N MET A 105 7.55 -0.45 -1.07
CA MET A 105 8.37 -1.18 -2.04
C MET A 105 9.64 -1.80 -1.45
N CYS A 106 10.16 -1.25 -0.34
CA CYS A 106 11.36 -1.77 0.32
C CYS A 106 11.05 -2.97 1.22
N SER A 107 9.91 -2.94 1.92
CA SER A 107 9.42 -4.09 2.69
C SER A 107 8.89 -5.19 1.77
N ALA A 108 8.25 -4.79 0.66
CA ALA A 108 7.76 -5.67 -0.40
C ALA A 108 7.03 -6.90 0.13
N ASP A 109 5.97 -6.67 0.90
CA ASP A 109 5.14 -7.75 1.42
C ASP A 109 4.49 -8.53 0.27
N MET A 110 4.95 -9.77 0.05
CA MET A 110 4.49 -10.67 -1.01
C MET A 110 3.35 -11.58 -0.57
N THR A 111 2.78 -11.36 0.62
CA THR A 111 1.59 -12.07 1.07
C THR A 111 0.47 -11.91 0.04
N LEU A 112 -0.23 -13.00 -0.28
CA LEU A 112 -1.34 -12.98 -1.22
C LEU A 112 -2.60 -12.55 -0.48
N GLU A 113 -3.18 -11.42 -0.88
CA GLU A 113 -4.41 -10.94 -0.27
C GLU A 113 -5.58 -11.84 -0.62
N LYS A 114 -6.33 -12.25 0.41
CA LYS A 114 -7.51 -13.10 0.25
C LYS A 114 -8.70 -12.25 -0.19
N ALA A 115 -9.52 -12.82 -1.06
CA ALA A 115 -10.78 -12.19 -1.42
C ALA A 115 -11.86 -12.52 -0.37
N ARG A 116 -12.62 -11.50 0.02
CA ARG A 116 -13.86 -11.62 0.78
C ARG A 116 -15.04 -11.63 -0.18
N VAL A 117 -16.04 -12.47 0.11
CA VAL A 117 -17.32 -12.44 -0.59
C VAL A 117 -18.16 -11.30 0.00
N GLU A 118 -18.72 -10.45 -0.86
CA GLU A 118 -19.63 -9.38 -0.46
C GLU A 118 -20.92 -9.95 0.16
N PRO A 119 -21.65 -9.19 0.98
CA PRO A 119 -22.88 -9.67 1.64
C PRO A 119 -23.95 -10.15 0.67
N ASP A 120 -23.97 -9.63 -0.55
CA ASP A 120 -24.88 -10.03 -1.64
C ASP A 120 -24.51 -11.38 -2.28
N GLY A 121 -23.35 -11.96 -1.94
CA GLY A 121 -22.86 -13.23 -2.47
C GLY A 121 -22.36 -13.17 -3.91
N HIS A 122 -22.47 -12.03 -4.59
CA HIS A 122 -22.28 -11.94 -6.03
C HIS A 122 -20.89 -11.50 -6.45
N ARG A 123 -20.12 -10.89 -5.54
CA ARG A 123 -18.79 -10.34 -5.87
C ARG A 123 -17.76 -10.69 -4.83
N ARG A 124 -16.53 -10.89 -5.31
CA ARG A 124 -15.34 -11.04 -4.47
C ARG A 124 -14.50 -9.77 -4.54
N LYS A 125 -14.05 -9.29 -3.39
CA LYS A 125 -13.22 -8.10 -3.24
C LYS A 125 -12.09 -8.35 -2.25
N VAL A 126 -10.98 -7.66 -2.44
CA VAL A 126 -9.93 -7.58 -1.43
C VAL A 126 -10.14 -6.30 -0.63
N ASP A 127 -10.10 -6.42 0.69
CA ASP A 127 -10.09 -5.31 1.65
C ASP A 127 -8.88 -5.35 2.60
N GLY A 128 -8.03 -6.37 2.48
CA GLY A 128 -6.82 -6.57 3.30
C GLY A 128 -7.07 -7.26 4.64
N TRP A 129 -8.32 -7.64 4.96
CA TRP A 129 -8.66 -8.24 6.25
C TRP A 129 -8.68 -9.77 6.18
N GLY A 130 -8.31 -10.43 7.28
CA GLY A 130 -8.26 -11.90 7.36
C GLY A 130 -7.08 -12.54 6.59
N THR A 131 -6.19 -11.71 6.03
CA THR A 131 -4.89 -12.12 5.48
C THR A 131 -3.84 -12.11 6.60
N THR A 132 -3.00 -13.14 6.65
CA THR A 132 -1.93 -13.24 7.66
C THR A 132 -0.62 -12.72 7.08
N HIS A 133 -0.03 -11.71 7.73
CA HIS A 133 1.21 -11.08 7.30
C HIS A 133 2.38 -11.45 8.21
N GLN A 134 3.61 -11.33 7.69
CA GLN A 134 4.83 -11.46 8.48
C GLN A 134 5.29 -10.09 8.96
N CYS A 135 5.04 -9.78 10.23
CA CYS A 135 5.37 -8.49 10.82
C CYS A 135 6.60 -8.57 11.72
N ARG A 136 7.27 -7.42 11.90
CA ARG A 136 8.20 -7.23 13.01
C ARG A 136 7.41 -7.17 14.32
N ASN A 137 8.00 -7.67 15.41
CA ASN A 137 7.38 -7.58 16.73
C ASN A 137 7.32 -6.11 17.18
N TRP A 138 6.12 -5.53 17.16
CA TRP A 138 5.92 -4.12 17.49
C TRP A 138 6.29 -3.78 18.94
N GLY A 139 6.04 -4.68 19.88
CA GLY A 139 6.43 -4.50 21.28
C GLY A 139 7.95 -4.39 21.46
N GLN A 140 8.71 -5.20 20.73
CA GLN A 140 10.19 -5.10 20.72
C GLN A 140 10.66 -3.79 20.07
N VAL A 141 10.01 -3.33 19.00
CA VAL A 141 10.30 -2.03 18.39
C VAL A 141 10.10 -0.90 19.40
N LEU A 142 8.95 -0.86 20.07
CA LEU A 142 8.65 0.16 21.08
C LEU A 142 9.65 0.14 22.24
N LYS A 143 9.99 -1.05 22.73
CA LYS A 143 10.98 -1.23 23.81
C LYS A 143 12.33 -0.62 23.43
N ILE A 144 12.86 -0.96 22.25
CA ILE A 144 14.16 -0.45 21.78
C ILE A 144 14.13 1.08 21.60
N VAL A 145 13.02 1.63 21.09
CA VAL A 145 12.87 3.09 20.94
C VAL A 145 12.87 3.78 22.29
N ALA A 146 12.13 3.25 23.27
CA ALA A 146 12.07 3.81 24.62
C ALA A 146 13.45 3.79 25.31
N GLU A 147 14.18 2.68 25.22
CA GLU A 147 15.53 2.53 25.78
C GLU A 147 16.57 3.50 25.19
N ARG A 148 16.31 4.02 23.99
CA ARG A 148 17.22 4.94 23.27
C ARG A 148 16.70 6.37 23.20
N SER A 149 15.52 6.64 23.74
CA SER A 149 14.96 7.99 23.77
C SER A 149 15.64 8.81 24.87
N PRO A 150 15.92 10.11 24.66
CA PRO A 150 16.34 10.99 25.74
C PRO A 150 15.32 10.95 26.89
N PRO A 151 15.74 11.19 28.15
CA PRO A 151 14.79 11.37 29.24
C PRO A 151 13.77 12.43 28.83
N GLN A 152 12.47 12.10 28.91
CA GLN A 152 11.42 13.03 28.54
C GLN A 152 11.55 14.30 29.38
N ILE A 153 11.72 15.47 28.74
CA ILE A 153 11.41 16.73 29.40
C ILE A 153 9.89 16.70 29.59
N PRO A 154 9.37 16.75 30.83
CA PRO A 154 7.94 16.72 31.05
C PRO A 154 7.31 17.89 30.28
N TYR A 155 6.32 17.57 29.44
CA TYR A 155 5.48 18.58 28.82
C TYR A 155 4.85 19.42 29.94
N SER A 156 5.25 20.69 30.03
CA SER A 156 4.65 21.71 30.89
C SER A 156 3.26 22.09 30.38
#